data_AF-A0A660XSG2-F1
#
_entry.id   AF-A0A660XSG2-F1
#
_cell.length_a   1.000
_cell.length_b   1.000
_cell.length_c   1.000
_cell.angle_alpha   90.00
_cell.angle_beta   90.00
_cell.angle_gamma   90.00
#
_symmetry.space_group_name_H-M   'P 1'
#
loop_
_entity.id
_entity.type
_entity.pdbx_description
1 polymer ?
#
loop_
_entity_poly.entity_id
_entity_poly.type
_entity_poly.pdbx_seq_one_letter_code
_entity_poly.pdbx_strand_id
1 'polypeptide(L)'
;MKKVFIYLMILVFPLSIYSQDIELTISLNKNEYLLGESIWMRVNLTNNRKDSVYVNLSEIINAAYLENSSGNRIPSNVTISFWRPNRPDTGPGVTRKAMADIVPYFARHDTSLKMRLFDVDNYSIYVFYDNKAVVSNTVNFSVVEPEGIEKEVFKQYKEGYNLWFKKKENIKAASHFEELAEKYSNSVYAPEALNVSANAYNIGKEIDLQKSISAYKKILFNYPNSYQCKNAASGIENLMRSINDREGYINLMEEVINTLPGTKASGYCIRRLEYARTAPDDKWSYELETKKIREESKRLQELQKKKRKRR
;
A
#
# COMPACT_ATOMS: atom_id res chain seq x y z
N MET A 1 21.06 -4.94 -18.54
CA MET A 1 20.68 -4.38 -17.22
C MET A 1 19.52 -5.17 -16.65
N LYS A 2 19.76 -5.92 -15.56
CA LYS A 2 18.73 -6.65 -14.80
C LYS A 2 17.92 -5.61 -14.00
N LYS A 3 16.59 -5.71 -13.95
CA LYS A 3 15.75 -4.76 -13.19
C LYS A 3 14.76 -5.58 -12.32
N VAL A 4 14.61 -5.26 -11.02
CA VAL A 4 13.78 -6.00 -10.04
C VAL A 4 12.84 -5.18 -9.08
N PHE A 5 11.56 -5.59 -9.02
CA PHE A 5 10.39 -5.15 -8.19
C PHE A 5 10.66 -4.52 -6.81
N ILE A 6 10.25 -3.27 -6.51
CA ILE A 6 10.23 -2.74 -5.13
C ILE A 6 9.04 -1.79 -4.93
N TYR A 7 8.33 -1.96 -3.80
CA TYR A 7 7.40 -0.97 -3.25
C TYR A 7 8.09 -0.23 -2.09
N LEU A 8 8.30 1.09 -2.23
CA LEU A 8 8.76 1.94 -1.11
C LEU A 8 7.55 2.57 -0.44
N MET A 9 7.31 2.26 0.83
CA MET A 9 6.24 2.91 1.60
C MET A 9 6.85 3.88 2.62
N ILE A 10 6.83 5.18 2.34
CA ILE A 10 7.24 6.24 3.28
C ILE A 10 6.00 6.75 4.01
N LEU A 11 5.96 6.50 5.32
CA LEU A 11 4.90 6.95 6.21
C LEU A 11 5.24 8.33 6.76
N VAL A 12 4.79 9.42 6.14
CA VAL A 12 5.01 10.78 6.65
C VAL A 12 3.82 11.26 7.48
N PHE A 13 4.01 12.12 8.48
CA PHE A 13 2.91 12.77 9.23
C PHE A 13 3.02 14.30 9.16
N PRO A 14 2.33 14.97 8.24
CA PRO A 14 2.29 16.42 8.30
C PRO A 14 1.36 16.84 9.44
N LEU A 15 1.94 17.43 10.48
CA LEU A 15 1.23 18.32 11.38
C LEU A 15 1.15 19.69 10.72
N SER A 16 -0.03 20.25 10.87
CA SER A 16 -0.33 21.62 10.59
C SER A 16 0.43 22.54 11.56
N ILE A 17 1.62 23.09 11.23
CA ILE A 17 2.21 24.15 12.07
C ILE A 17 3.09 25.22 11.37
N TYR A 18 2.69 26.50 11.48
CA TYR A 18 3.52 27.67 11.11
C TYR A 18 4.64 27.87 12.14
N SER A 19 5.89 27.93 11.66
CA SER A 19 7.12 28.30 12.40
C SER A 19 7.37 27.59 13.74
N GLN A 20 7.51 26.26 13.75
CA GLN A 20 7.79 25.52 14.98
C GLN A 20 8.97 24.55 14.88
N ASP A 21 9.64 24.32 16.01
CA ASP A 21 10.69 23.32 16.20
C ASP A 21 10.08 21.91 16.17
N ILE A 22 9.93 21.35 14.97
CA ILE A 22 9.44 19.99 14.74
C ILE A 22 10.64 19.04 14.68
N GLU A 23 10.55 17.92 15.39
CA GLU A 23 11.48 16.81 15.19
C GLU A 23 10.82 15.74 14.31
N LEU A 24 11.47 15.41 13.20
CA LEU A 24 11.07 14.32 12.32
C LEU A 24 12.09 13.20 12.46
N THR A 25 11.66 12.03 12.93
CA THR A 25 12.51 10.83 13.07
C THR A 25 12.10 9.77 12.05
N ILE A 26 13.01 9.37 11.17
CA ILE A 26 12.79 8.25 10.25
C ILE A 26 13.46 7.00 10.84
N SER A 27 12.73 5.88 10.84
CA SER A 27 13.23 4.60 11.32
C SER A 27 12.90 3.50 10.31
N LEU A 28 13.86 2.62 10.07
CA LEU A 28 13.70 1.41 9.27
C LEU A 28 13.44 0.21 10.19
N ASN A 29 12.85 -0.83 9.64
CA ASN A 29 12.81 -2.12 10.33
C ASN A 29 14.15 -2.87 10.26
N LYS A 30 14.96 -2.61 9.23
CA LYS A 30 16.30 -3.19 9.04
C LYS A 30 17.11 -2.30 8.08
N ASN A 31 18.43 -2.50 8.06
CA ASN A 31 19.34 -1.68 7.24
C ASN A 31 19.70 -2.34 5.90
N GLU A 32 19.33 -3.60 5.69
CA GLU A 32 19.61 -4.36 4.47
C GLU A 32 18.32 -5.04 3.98
N TYR A 33 17.97 -4.79 2.71
CA TYR A 33 16.80 -5.34 2.05
C TYR A 33 17.19 -6.16 0.84
N LEU A 34 16.47 -7.25 0.60
CA LEU A 34 16.70 -8.06 -0.59
C LEU A 34 16.11 -7.37 -1.82
N LEU A 35 16.76 -7.55 -2.95
CA LEU A 35 16.25 -7.13 -4.24
C LEU A 35 14.87 -7.78 -4.47
N GLY A 36 13.81 -6.99 -4.66
CA GLY A 36 12.44 -7.53 -4.72
C GLY A 36 11.59 -7.22 -3.48
N GLU A 37 12.25 -6.99 -2.34
CA GLU A 37 11.62 -6.83 -1.04
C GLU A 37 11.05 -5.43 -0.88
N SER A 38 9.87 -5.34 -0.26
CA SER A 38 9.31 -4.03 0.08
C SER A 38 10.05 -3.40 1.25
N ILE A 39 10.41 -2.14 1.07
CA ILE A 39 11.14 -1.36 2.07
C ILE A 39 10.12 -0.60 2.91
N TRP A 40 10.12 -0.89 4.20
CA TRP A 40 9.19 -0.29 5.15
C TRP A 40 9.88 0.69 6.06
N MET A 41 9.32 1.90 6.13
CA MET A 41 9.86 2.96 6.95
C MET A 41 8.75 3.58 7.81
N ARG A 42 9.08 3.85 9.06
CA ARG A 42 8.25 4.64 9.97
C ARG A 42 8.87 6.01 10.10
N VAL A 43 8.12 7.05 9.75
CA VAL A 43 8.46 8.41 10.14
C VAL A 43 7.60 8.77 11.34
N ASN A 44 8.23 9.25 12.40
CA ASN A 44 7.59 9.88 13.53
C ASN A 44 7.80 11.39 13.39
N LEU A 45 6.77 12.17 13.70
CA LEU A 45 6.90 13.61 13.84
C LEU A 45 6.43 14.01 15.22
N THR A 46 7.28 14.75 15.92
CA THR A 46 7.06 15.20 17.29
C THR A 46 6.95 16.72 17.28
N ASN A 47 5.85 17.24 17.84
CA ASN A 47 5.76 18.64 18.21
C ASN A 47 6.39 18.82 19.59
N ASN A 48 7.46 19.60 19.68
CA ASN A 48 8.21 19.81 20.91
C ASN A 48 7.68 20.98 21.78
N ARG A 49 6.54 21.61 21.43
CA ARG A 49 5.91 22.69 22.22
C ARG A 49 4.55 22.32 22.84
N LYS A 50 4.09 23.15 23.79
CA LYS A 50 2.96 22.89 24.72
C LYS A 50 1.57 23.32 24.21
N ASP A 51 1.48 23.97 23.06
CA ASP A 51 0.28 24.67 22.56
C ASP A 51 -0.20 24.12 21.21
N SER A 52 -1.53 24.03 21.02
CA SER A 52 -2.20 23.40 19.86
C SER A 52 -2.71 24.44 18.85
N VAL A 53 -2.33 24.35 17.57
CA VAL A 53 -2.83 25.27 16.50
C VAL A 53 -3.01 24.53 15.16
N TYR A 54 -3.91 25.06 14.32
CA TYR A 54 -4.44 24.58 13.04
C TYR A 54 -3.69 25.17 11.81
N VAL A 55 -3.62 24.47 10.65
CA VAL A 55 -2.90 24.95 9.43
C VAL A 55 -3.48 24.51 8.10
N ASN A 56 -3.16 25.33 7.10
CA ASN A 56 -3.35 25.17 5.67
C ASN A 56 -2.25 24.30 5.01
N LEU A 57 -2.64 23.17 4.42
CA LEU A 57 -1.75 22.07 4.02
C LEU A 57 -1.04 22.26 2.67
N SER A 58 -1.17 23.41 2.01
CA SER A 58 -0.62 23.66 0.66
C SER A 58 0.90 23.85 0.59
N GLU A 59 1.62 23.89 1.72
CA GLU A 59 3.03 24.32 1.78
C GLU A 59 4.03 23.26 2.32
N ILE A 60 3.58 22.06 2.72
CA ILE A 60 4.27 21.35 3.83
C ILE A 60 5.38 20.35 3.48
N ILE A 61 5.44 19.68 2.32
CA ILE A 61 6.63 18.86 1.96
C ILE A 61 6.80 18.90 0.46
N ASN A 62 7.75 19.70 -0.01
CA ASN A 62 7.94 19.89 -1.45
C ASN A 62 8.71 18.73 -2.10
N ALA A 63 9.50 17.95 -1.34
CA ALA A 63 10.22 16.80 -1.88
C ALA A 63 10.76 15.85 -0.80
N ALA A 64 10.72 14.55 -1.08
CA ALA A 64 11.70 13.60 -0.58
C ALA A 64 12.44 13.02 -1.78
N TYR A 65 13.75 12.82 -1.66
CA TYR A 65 14.51 12.11 -2.68
C TYR A 65 15.40 11.05 -2.07
N LEU A 66 15.71 10.06 -2.88
CA LEU A 66 16.72 9.05 -2.62
C LEU A 66 18.00 9.44 -3.34
N GLU A 67 19.12 9.26 -2.68
CA GLU A 67 20.45 9.37 -3.28
C GLU A 67 21.13 8.01 -3.17
N ASN A 68 21.78 7.57 -4.23
CA ASN A 68 22.53 6.32 -4.23
C ASN A 68 24.00 6.54 -3.83
N SER A 69 24.82 5.49 -3.72
CA SER A 69 26.23 5.61 -3.31
C SER A 69 27.09 6.48 -4.24
N SER A 70 26.66 6.66 -5.49
CA SER A 70 27.33 7.53 -6.47
C SER A 70 26.90 9.00 -6.37
N GLY A 71 26.06 9.38 -5.41
CA GLY A 71 25.51 10.73 -5.30
C GLY A 71 24.37 11.02 -6.29
N ASN A 72 23.91 10.02 -7.06
CA ASN A 72 22.85 10.21 -8.03
C ASN A 72 21.50 10.26 -7.30
N ARG A 73 20.79 11.38 -7.47
CA ARG A 73 19.41 11.52 -7.01
C ARG A 73 18.49 10.67 -7.88
N ILE A 74 17.80 9.72 -7.25
CA ILE A 74 16.77 8.94 -7.92
C ILE A 74 15.53 9.83 -8.07
N PRO A 75 15.09 10.14 -9.30
CA PRO A 75 14.00 11.08 -9.53
C PRO A 75 12.70 10.60 -8.85
N SER A 76 11.87 11.57 -8.45
CA SER A 76 10.63 11.53 -7.64
C SER A 76 9.52 10.55 -8.06
N ASN A 77 9.77 9.66 -9.02
CA ASN A 77 8.88 8.58 -9.40
C ASN A 77 8.94 7.37 -8.43
N VAL A 78 9.65 7.54 -7.32
CA VAL A 78 9.52 6.69 -6.15
C VAL A 78 8.10 6.89 -5.63
N THR A 79 7.25 5.87 -5.78
CA THR A 79 5.86 5.97 -5.33
C THR A 79 5.84 5.95 -3.81
N ILE A 80 5.74 7.13 -3.21
CA ILE A 80 5.61 7.25 -1.77
C ILE A 80 4.15 7.06 -1.39
N SER A 81 3.82 5.93 -0.77
CA SER A 81 2.46 5.66 -0.27
C SER A 81 2.30 6.16 1.16
N PHE A 82 1.49 7.19 1.31
CA PHE A 82 1.16 7.83 2.58
C PHE A 82 -0.07 7.20 3.25
N TRP A 83 -0.16 7.23 4.60
CA TRP A 83 -1.30 6.67 5.34
C TRP A 83 -2.01 7.69 6.23
N ARG A 84 -3.35 7.74 6.11
CA ARG A 84 -4.24 8.68 6.79
C ARG A 84 -5.20 7.95 7.73
N PRO A 85 -5.37 8.37 8.98
CA PRO A 85 -6.59 8.12 9.73
C PRO A 85 -7.60 9.24 9.45
N ASN A 86 -8.87 8.91 9.57
CA ASN A 86 -9.94 9.89 9.66
C ASN A 86 -9.94 10.50 11.09
N ARG A 87 -10.24 11.80 11.19
CA ARG A 87 -10.10 12.73 12.34
C ARG A 87 -10.66 12.19 13.68
N PRO A 88 -10.19 12.67 14.85
CA PRO A 88 -10.64 13.97 15.43
C PRO A 88 -9.51 14.86 16.00
N ASP A 89 -9.87 16.09 16.41
CA ASP A 89 -8.99 17.12 16.98
C ASP A 89 -8.06 16.60 18.09
N THR A 90 -6.82 17.10 18.16
CA THR A 90 -5.84 16.66 19.16
C THR A 90 -5.20 17.84 19.90
N GLY A 91 -5.22 17.79 21.22
CA GLY A 91 -4.54 18.73 22.11
C GLY A 91 -3.05 18.39 22.33
N PRO A 92 -2.34 19.18 23.14
CA PRO A 92 -0.91 19.03 23.41
C PRO A 92 -0.53 17.66 23.99
N GLY A 93 0.63 17.12 23.60
CA GLY A 93 1.15 15.83 24.09
C GLY A 93 0.55 14.59 23.43
N VAL A 94 -0.42 14.75 22.53
CA VAL A 94 -1.02 13.64 21.78
C VAL A 94 -0.21 13.37 20.52
N THR A 95 0.49 12.24 20.50
CA THR A 95 1.04 11.68 19.27
C THR A 95 -0.09 11.00 18.50
N ARG A 96 -0.55 11.56 17.36
CA ARG A 96 -0.87 10.79 16.13
C ARG A 96 -1.57 11.57 14.99
N LYS A 97 -1.08 11.27 13.77
CA LYS A 97 -1.85 10.66 12.66
C LYS A 97 -3.10 11.47 12.26
N ALA A 98 -2.97 12.36 11.28
CA ALA A 98 -4.08 12.97 10.54
C ALA A 98 -3.55 13.34 9.16
N MET A 99 -4.23 12.91 8.10
CA MET A 99 -3.64 13.07 6.77
C MET A 99 -4.66 13.40 5.67
N ALA A 100 -5.97 13.45 5.93
CA ALA A 100 -7.07 13.43 4.94
C ALA A 100 -6.97 14.32 3.67
N ASP A 101 -6.13 15.35 3.61
CA ASP A 101 -6.32 16.45 2.64
C ASP A 101 -5.20 16.64 1.58
N ILE A 102 -4.09 15.89 1.63
CA ILE A 102 -2.91 16.08 0.71
C ILE A 102 -2.75 15.04 -0.44
N VAL A 103 -3.64 14.05 -0.56
CA VAL A 103 -3.49 12.88 -1.47
C VAL A 103 -3.45 13.28 -2.93
N PRO A 104 -4.22 14.29 -3.39
CA PRO A 104 -4.21 14.68 -4.80
C PRO A 104 -2.84 15.15 -5.32
N TYR A 105 -1.97 15.67 -4.44
CA TYR A 105 -0.70 16.30 -4.84
C TYR A 105 0.45 15.31 -5.06
N PHE A 106 0.39 14.14 -4.42
CA PHE A 106 1.36 13.06 -4.59
C PHE A 106 0.81 11.90 -5.44
N ALA A 107 -0.50 11.89 -5.69
CA ALA A 107 -1.20 10.87 -6.48
C ALA A 107 -1.22 11.17 -7.99
N ARG A 108 -0.11 11.62 -8.59
CA ARG A 108 0.09 11.28 -10.01
C ARG A 108 0.51 9.82 -10.09
N HIS A 109 -0.49 8.95 -10.01
CA HIS A 109 -0.42 7.64 -10.62
C HIS A 109 -0.22 7.84 -12.12
N ASP A 110 1.03 7.92 -12.56
CA ASP A 110 1.29 7.54 -13.93
C ASP A 110 1.09 6.01 -13.99
N THR A 111 -0.11 5.62 -14.42
CA THR A 111 -0.49 4.23 -14.66
C THR A 111 0.31 3.60 -15.79
N SER A 112 1.24 4.33 -16.44
CA SER A 112 2.37 3.70 -17.12
C SER A 112 3.34 3.11 -16.08
N LEU A 113 2.85 2.09 -15.38
CA LEU A 113 3.54 1.21 -14.43
C LEU A 113 4.75 0.52 -15.09
N LYS A 114 5.80 1.29 -15.35
CA LYS A 114 7.16 0.76 -15.41
C LYS A 114 7.60 0.69 -13.97
N MET A 115 7.36 -0.46 -13.34
CA MET A 115 7.95 -0.84 -12.06
C MET A 115 9.38 -0.27 -11.96
N ARG A 116 9.63 0.60 -10.97
CA ARG A 116 10.96 1.15 -10.73
C ARG A 116 11.56 0.46 -9.52
N LEU A 117 12.76 -0.01 -9.76
CA LEU A 117 13.41 -1.12 -9.09
C LEU A 117 14.68 -0.48 -8.56
N PHE A 118 14.92 -0.47 -7.25
CA PHE A 118 16.22 -0.02 -6.77
C PHE A 118 17.24 -1.02 -7.27
N ASP A 119 18.31 -0.49 -7.82
CA ASP A 119 19.47 -1.29 -8.14
C ASP A 119 20.14 -1.73 -6.83
N VAL A 120 21.02 -2.71 -6.92
CA VAL A 120 21.83 -3.14 -5.78
C VAL A 120 22.82 -2.03 -5.47
N ASP A 121 22.57 -1.32 -4.37
CA ASP A 121 23.31 -0.13 -4.00
C ASP A 121 23.04 0.24 -2.52
N ASN A 122 23.81 1.21 -2.02
CA ASN A 122 23.51 1.92 -0.79
C ASN A 122 22.71 3.18 -1.09
N TYR A 123 21.77 3.48 -0.22
CA TYR A 123 20.83 4.58 -0.38
C TYR A 123 20.76 5.43 0.87
N SER A 124 20.66 6.74 0.65
CA SER A 124 20.37 7.75 1.67
C SER A 124 19.07 8.45 1.35
N ILE A 125 18.21 8.61 2.36
CA ILE A 125 16.93 9.32 2.23
C ILE A 125 17.08 10.73 2.75
N TYR A 126 16.64 11.68 1.93
CA TYR A 126 16.58 13.10 2.28
C TYR A 126 15.14 13.59 2.23
N VAL A 127 14.70 14.22 3.32
CA VAL A 127 13.36 14.82 3.44
C VAL A 127 13.53 16.32 3.60
N PHE A 128 12.75 17.08 2.82
CA PHE A 128 12.77 18.54 2.85
C PHE A 128 11.48 19.07 3.47
N TYR A 129 11.63 20.05 4.35
CA TYR A 129 10.55 20.81 4.96
C TYR A 129 10.83 22.30 4.75
N ASP A 130 9.87 23.04 4.18
CA ASP A 130 10.03 24.47 3.86
C ASP A 130 11.34 24.77 3.08
N ASN A 131 11.64 23.94 2.07
CA ASN A 131 12.88 23.97 1.26
C ASN A 131 14.19 23.82 2.06
N LYS A 132 14.13 23.50 3.36
CA LYS A 132 15.27 23.15 4.19
C LYS A 132 15.35 21.64 4.31
N ALA A 133 16.55 21.08 4.14
CA ALA A 133 16.78 19.69 4.47
C ALA A 133 16.48 19.51 5.97
N VAL A 134 15.64 18.54 6.30
CA VAL A 134 15.47 18.13 7.70
C VAL A 134 16.69 17.27 8.02
N VAL A 135 17.81 17.93 8.34
CA VAL A 135 19.14 17.31 8.47
C VAL A 135 19.19 16.23 9.55
N SER A 136 18.25 16.23 10.51
CA SER A 136 18.34 15.38 11.69
C SER A 136 18.18 13.88 11.43
N ASN A 137 17.72 13.41 10.26
CA ASN A 137 17.53 11.97 10.03
C ASN A 137 17.79 11.51 8.59
N THR A 138 19.03 11.67 8.12
CA THR A 138 19.52 10.86 6.98
C THR A 138 19.51 9.39 7.38
N VAL A 139 18.67 8.60 6.72
CA VAL A 139 18.59 7.16 6.92
C VAL A 139 19.29 6.45 5.78
N ASN A 140 20.18 5.53 6.14
CA ASN A 140 20.95 4.73 5.22
C ASN A 140 20.45 3.29 5.19
N PHE A 141 20.35 2.70 4.01
CA PHE A 141 20.07 1.28 3.82
C PHE A 141 20.74 0.75 2.56
N SER A 142 20.89 -0.56 2.49
CA SER A 142 21.37 -1.27 1.30
C SER A 142 20.27 -2.11 0.67
N VAL A 143 20.32 -2.22 -0.66
CA VAL A 143 19.60 -3.25 -1.42
C VAL A 143 20.63 -4.24 -1.93
N VAL A 144 20.46 -5.52 -1.61
CA VAL A 144 21.42 -6.58 -1.95
C VAL A 144 20.78 -7.66 -2.81
N GLU A 145 21.58 -8.36 -3.62
CA GLU A 145 21.10 -9.54 -4.33
C GLU A 145 20.70 -10.64 -3.32
N PRO A 146 19.56 -11.32 -3.51
CA PRO A 146 19.22 -12.45 -2.68
C PRO A 146 20.18 -13.62 -2.95
N GLU A 147 20.53 -14.32 -1.88
CA GLU A 147 21.39 -15.51 -1.91
C GLU A 147 20.65 -16.74 -1.38
N GLY A 148 21.28 -17.92 -1.52
CA GLY A 148 20.73 -19.19 -1.01
C GLY A 148 19.29 -19.45 -1.46
N ILE A 149 18.43 -19.75 -0.49
CA ILE A 149 17.01 -20.06 -0.75
C ILE A 149 16.26 -18.84 -1.30
N GLU A 150 16.53 -17.63 -0.81
CA GLU A 150 15.84 -16.41 -1.24
C GLU A 150 16.12 -16.09 -2.70
N LYS A 151 17.30 -16.46 -3.22
CA LYS A 151 17.62 -16.32 -4.65
C LYS A 151 16.67 -17.13 -5.53
N GLU A 152 16.33 -18.35 -5.09
CA GLU A 152 15.41 -19.22 -5.79
C GLU A 152 13.96 -18.72 -5.65
N VAL A 153 13.54 -18.32 -4.44
CA VAL A 153 12.22 -17.71 -4.24
C VAL A 153 12.05 -16.49 -5.14
N PHE A 154 13.06 -15.62 -5.18
CA PHE A 154 13.04 -14.42 -6.00
C PHE A 154 12.96 -14.72 -7.50
N LYS A 155 13.58 -15.80 -7.98
CA LYS A 155 13.45 -16.27 -9.37
C LYS A 155 12.01 -16.69 -9.67
N GLN A 156 11.41 -17.50 -8.81
CA GLN A 156 10.02 -17.95 -8.98
C GLN A 156 9.03 -16.79 -8.88
N TYR A 157 9.31 -15.83 -8.01
CA TYR A 157 8.50 -14.63 -7.85
C TYR A 157 8.45 -13.79 -9.14
N LYS A 158 9.60 -13.62 -9.83
CA LYS A 158 9.65 -12.98 -11.16
C LYS A 158 8.87 -13.75 -12.23
N GLU A 159 8.89 -15.08 -12.17
CA GLU A 159 8.14 -15.92 -13.09
C GLU A 159 6.63 -15.73 -12.94
N GLY A 160 6.13 -15.67 -11.70
CA GLY A 160 4.74 -15.34 -11.40
C GLY A 160 4.31 -14.01 -12.03
N TYR A 161 5.16 -12.98 -11.93
CA TYR A 161 4.88 -11.69 -12.58
C TYR A 161 4.92 -11.75 -14.11
N ASN A 162 5.74 -12.62 -14.70
CA ASN A 162 5.77 -12.83 -16.14
C ASN A 162 4.45 -13.46 -16.63
N LEU A 163 3.94 -14.46 -15.90
CA LEU A 163 2.61 -15.04 -16.12
C LEU A 163 1.53 -13.93 -16.05
N TRP A 164 1.60 -13.09 -15.02
CA TRP A 164 0.58 -12.06 -14.78
C TRP A 164 0.60 -10.94 -15.83
N PHE A 165 1.72 -10.24 -15.99
CA PHE A 165 1.76 -9.02 -16.79
C PHE A 165 2.01 -9.27 -18.27
N LYS A 166 2.89 -10.21 -18.62
CA LYS A 166 3.25 -10.44 -20.03
C LYS A 166 2.30 -11.40 -20.72
N LYS A 167 2.01 -12.53 -20.06
CA LYS A 167 1.14 -13.56 -20.64
C LYS A 167 -0.35 -13.32 -20.34
N LYS A 168 -0.67 -12.49 -19.34
CA LYS A 168 -2.06 -12.20 -18.91
C LYS A 168 -2.81 -13.47 -18.47
N GLU A 169 -2.07 -14.46 -17.95
CA GLU A 169 -2.59 -15.72 -17.45
C GLU A 169 -2.87 -15.60 -15.95
N ASN A 170 -3.89 -14.80 -15.58
CA ASN A 170 -4.11 -14.37 -14.19
C ASN A 170 -4.30 -15.54 -13.22
N ILE A 171 -5.10 -16.56 -13.56
CA ILE A 171 -5.31 -17.72 -12.69
C ILE A 171 -4.03 -18.54 -12.49
N LYS A 172 -3.25 -18.76 -13.55
CA LYS A 172 -1.95 -19.46 -13.44
C LYS A 172 -0.97 -18.66 -12.58
N ALA A 173 -0.92 -17.34 -12.78
CA ALA A 173 -0.09 -16.48 -11.95
C ALA A 173 -0.51 -16.55 -10.48
N ALA A 174 -1.82 -16.49 -10.20
CA ALA A 174 -2.36 -16.55 -8.84
C ALA A 174 -1.97 -17.86 -8.13
N SER A 175 -2.19 -19.01 -8.78
CA SER A 175 -1.81 -20.32 -8.26
C SER A 175 -0.29 -20.44 -8.05
N HIS A 176 0.51 -19.97 -8.99
CA HIS A 176 1.97 -19.95 -8.87
C HIS A 176 2.45 -19.16 -7.65
N PHE A 177 1.83 -18.01 -7.37
CA PHE A 177 2.17 -17.21 -6.20
C PHE A 177 1.69 -17.83 -4.87
N GLU A 178 0.56 -18.52 -4.85
CA GLU A 178 0.14 -19.28 -3.65
C GLU A 178 1.12 -20.43 -3.36
N GLU A 179 1.48 -21.23 -4.37
CA GLU A 179 2.44 -22.33 -4.23
C GLU A 179 3.80 -21.82 -3.73
N LEU A 180 4.28 -20.68 -4.24
CA LEU A 180 5.49 -20.03 -3.77
C LEU A 180 5.39 -19.65 -2.29
N ALA A 181 4.29 -19.02 -1.88
CA ALA A 181 4.08 -18.60 -0.49
C ALA A 181 3.87 -19.77 0.47
N GLU A 182 3.30 -20.88 0.01
CA GLU A 182 3.12 -22.11 0.79
C GLU A 182 4.44 -22.86 0.96
N LYS A 183 5.21 -23.01 -0.13
CA LYS A 183 6.49 -23.70 -0.13
C LYS A 183 7.58 -22.93 0.64
N TYR A 184 7.55 -21.60 0.55
CA TYR A 184 8.56 -20.72 1.16
C TYR A 184 7.92 -19.75 2.16
N SER A 185 7.16 -20.27 3.12
CA SER A 185 6.37 -19.46 4.05
C SER A 185 7.17 -18.51 4.94
N ASN A 186 8.48 -18.71 5.09
CA ASN A 186 9.34 -17.82 5.86
C ASN A 186 10.06 -16.76 5.00
N SER A 187 9.87 -16.80 3.68
CA SER A 187 10.52 -15.85 2.77
C SER A 187 9.93 -14.45 2.91
N VAL A 188 10.79 -13.44 2.75
CA VAL A 188 10.36 -12.03 2.71
C VAL A 188 9.38 -11.72 1.56
N TYR A 189 9.36 -12.56 0.52
CA TYR A 189 8.48 -12.41 -0.65
C TYR A 189 7.09 -13.04 -0.45
N ALA A 190 6.93 -13.95 0.51
CA ALA A 190 5.71 -14.75 0.65
C ALA A 190 4.42 -13.92 0.92
N PRO A 191 4.42 -12.90 1.81
CA PRO A 191 3.23 -12.06 2.00
C PRO A 191 2.85 -11.27 0.75
N GLU A 192 3.84 -10.79 -0.02
CA GLU A 192 3.60 -10.07 -1.27
C GLU A 192 3.09 -11.02 -2.35
N ALA A 193 3.63 -12.23 -2.45
CA ALA A 193 3.15 -13.25 -3.37
C ALA A 193 1.65 -13.53 -3.13
N LEU A 194 1.21 -13.70 -1.88
CA LEU A 194 -0.21 -13.85 -1.58
C LEU A 194 -1.04 -12.62 -1.95
N ASN A 195 -0.51 -11.41 -1.77
CA ASN A 195 -1.20 -10.17 -2.13
C ASN A 195 -1.37 -10.08 -3.65
N VAL A 196 -0.33 -10.45 -4.40
CA VAL A 196 -0.37 -10.51 -5.86
C VAL A 196 -1.33 -11.61 -6.33
N SER A 197 -1.32 -12.78 -5.68
CA SER A 197 -2.25 -13.87 -5.97
C SER A 197 -3.70 -13.43 -5.79
N ALA A 198 -4.02 -12.82 -4.66
CA ALA A 198 -5.36 -12.31 -4.39
C ALA A 198 -5.82 -11.29 -5.45
N ASN A 199 -4.94 -10.38 -5.85
CA ASN A 199 -5.21 -9.43 -6.93
C ASN A 199 -5.41 -10.13 -8.28
N ALA A 200 -4.59 -11.13 -8.60
CA ALA A 200 -4.70 -11.88 -9.84
C ALA A 200 -6.02 -12.67 -9.92
N TYR A 201 -6.52 -13.25 -8.81
CA TYR A 201 -7.84 -13.87 -8.76
C TYR A 201 -9.01 -12.90 -8.94
N ASN A 202 -8.82 -11.61 -8.60
CA ASN A 202 -9.87 -10.59 -8.68
C ASN A 202 -9.86 -9.80 -10.00
N ILE A 203 -8.95 -10.11 -10.94
CA ILE A 203 -8.89 -9.40 -12.22
C ILE A 203 -8.84 -10.36 -13.41
N GLY A 204 -9.35 -9.91 -14.54
CA GLY A 204 -9.34 -10.66 -15.80
C GLY A 204 -10.70 -11.22 -16.18
N LYS A 205 -10.69 -12.26 -17.02
CA LYS A 205 -11.91 -12.91 -17.52
C LYS A 205 -12.46 -13.93 -16.54
N GLU A 206 -11.59 -14.59 -15.80
CA GLU A 206 -11.91 -15.61 -14.81
C GLU A 206 -11.67 -14.99 -13.45
N ILE A 207 -12.74 -14.48 -12.82
CA ILE A 207 -12.70 -13.88 -11.49
C ILE A 207 -13.11 -14.95 -10.48
N ASP A 208 -12.28 -15.17 -9.47
CA ASP A 208 -12.55 -16.08 -8.34
C ASP A 208 -12.45 -15.30 -7.02
N LEU A 209 -13.57 -14.68 -6.63
CA LEU A 209 -13.63 -13.83 -5.43
C LEU A 209 -13.32 -14.62 -4.16
N GLN A 210 -13.73 -15.89 -4.09
CA GLN A 210 -13.52 -16.73 -2.91
C GLN A 210 -12.03 -17.07 -2.73
N LYS A 211 -11.33 -17.43 -3.81
CA LYS A 211 -9.87 -17.61 -3.74
C LYS A 211 -9.14 -16.31 -3.44
N SER A 212 -9.60 -15.18 -3.99
CA SER A 212 -9.04 -13.86 -3.68
C SER A 212 -9.16 -13.52 -2.19
N ILE A 213 -10.35 -13.70 -1.59
CA ILE A 213 -10.58 -13.52 -0.16
C ILE A 213 -9.69 -14.49 0.64
N SER A 214 -9.62 -15.77 0.24
CA SER A 214 -8.80 -16.79 0.91
C SER A 214 -7.32 -16.41 0.95
N ALA A 215 -6.74 -15.96 -0.18
CA ALA A 215 -5.35 -15.51 -0.24
C ALA A 215 -5.10 -14.29 0.66
N TYR A 216 -6.05 -13.33 0.72
CA TYR A 216 -5.96 -12.23 1.67
C TYR A 216 -6.09 -12.69 3.14
N LYS A 217 -6.95 -13.67 3.45
CA LYS A 217 -7.03 -14.26 4.79
C LYS A 217 -5.68 -14.88 5.18
N LYS A 218 -5.02 -15.63 4.28
CA LYS A 218 -3.67 -16.17 4.53
C LYS A 218 -2.67 -15.07 4.95
N ILE A 219 -2.74 -13.87 4.37
CA ILE A 219 -1.90 -12.74 4.80
C ILE A 219 -2.21 -12.32 6.25
N LEU A 220 -3.48 -12.15 6.59
CA LEU A 220 -3.88 -11.69 7.92
C LEU A 220 -3.49 -12.69 9.02
N PHE A 221 -3.67 -13.98 8.77
CA PHE A 221 -3.44 -15.03 9.77
C PHE A 221 -2.00 -15.55 9.81
N ASN A 222 -1.36 -15.78 8.65
CA ASN A 222 -0.02 -16.38 8.62
C ASN A 222 1.09 -15.32 8.70
N TYR A 223 0.78 -14.06 8.33
CA TYR A 223 1.75 -12.96 8.30
C TYR A 223 1.23 -11.73 9.05
N PRO A 224 0.80 -11.85 10.32
CA PRO A 224 0.02 -10.83 11.01
C PRO A 224 0.78 -9.51 11.27
N ASN A 225 2.10 -9.50 11.10
CA ASN A 225 2.95 -8.31 11.21
C ASN A 225 3.51 -7.81 9.88
N SER A 226 3.09 -8.41 8.76
CA SER A 226 3.44 -7.95 7.42
C SER A 226 2.86 -6.57 7.13
N TYR A 227 3.53 -5.81 6.26
CA TYR A 227 2.97 -4.57 5.72
C TYR A 227 1.75 -4.84 4.81
N GLN A 228 1.63 -6.07 4.29
CA GLN A 228 0.53 -6.48 3.42
C GLN A 228 -0.82 -6.63 4.15
N CYS A 229 -0.85 -6.69 5.48
CA CYS A 229 -2.10 -6.79 6.23
C CYS A 229 -3.08 -5.63 5.93
N LYS A 230 -2.57 -4.43 5.63
CA LYS A 230 -3.41 -3.30 5.20
C LYS A 230 -4.12 -3.62 3.89
N ASN A 231 -3.35 -4.06 2.89
CA ASN A 231 -3.88 -4.36 1.56
C ASN A 231 -4.84 -5.53 1.64
N ALA A 232 -4.52 -6.55 2.44
CA ALA A 232 -5.39 -7.69 2.69
C ALA A 232 -6.73 -7.30 3.31
N ALA A 233 -6.74 -6.56 4.42
CA ALA A 233 -7.99 -6.10 5.04
C ALA A 233 -8.82 -5.23 4.08
N SER A 234 -8.16 -4.35 3.31
CA SER A 234 -8.83 -3.49 2.32
C SER A 234 -9.39 -4.28 1.14
N GLY A 235 -8.64 -5.27 0.65
CA GLY A 235 -9.02 -6.15 -0.44
C GLY A 235 -10.23 -6.99 -0.05
N ILE A 236 -10.20 -7.59 1.13
CA ILE A 236 -11.34 -8.33 1.71
C ILE A 236 -12.56 -7.41 1.83
N GLU A 237 -12.43 -6.19 2.35
CA GLU A 237 -13.57 -5.24 2.43
C GLU A 237 -14.18 -5.01 1.04
N ASN A 238 -13.36 -4.67 0.05
CA ASN A 238 -13.84 -4.40 -1.29
C ASN A 238 -14.54 -5.61 -1.91
N LEU A 239 -14.01 -6.82 -1.70
CA LEU A 239 -14.57 -8.08 -2.20
C LEU A 239 -15.89 -8.41 -1.49
N MET A 240 -15.93 -8.34 -0.17
CA MET A 240 -17.14 -8.59 0.62
C MET A 240 -18.25 -7.59 0.31
N ARG A 241 -17.91 -6.31 0.11
CA ARG A 241 -18.85 -5.28 -0.37
C ARG A 241 -19.38 -5.57 -1.77
N SER A 242 -18.56 -6.18 -2.64
CA SER A 242 -19.00 -6.56 -3.99
C SER A 242 -20.00 -7.72 -3.98
N ILE A 243 -19.98 -8.58 -2.96
CA ILE A 243 -20.97 -9.66 -2.80
C ILE A 243 -22.03 -9.35 -1.73
N ASN A 244 -22.07 -8.09 -1.25
CA ASN A 244 -22.94 -7.59 -0.19
C ASN A 244 -22.90 -8.42 1.12
N ASP A 245 -21.76 -9.04 1.44
CA ASP A 245 -21.57 -9.85 2.64
C ASP A 245 -20.98 -9.01 3.79
N ARG A 246 -21.82 -8.16 4.39
CA ARG A 246 -21.41 -7.30 5.52
C ARG A 246 -21.12 -8.10 6.78
N GLU A 247 -21.97 -9.06 7.10
CA GLU A 247 -21.83 -9.87 8.31
C GLU A 247 -20.60 -10.78 8.25
N GLY A 248 -20.36 -11.44 7.11
CA GLY A 248 -19.14 -12.23 6.90
C GLY A 248 -17.87 -11.40 7.01
N TYR A 249 -17.90 -10.15 6.53
CA TYR A 249 -16.79 -9.20 6.74
C TYR A 249 -16.57 -8.87 8.22
N ILE A 250 -17.63 -8.52 8.96
CA ILE A 250 -17.57 -8.17 10.39
C ILE A 250 -17.00 -9.35 11.19
N ASN A 251 -17.56 -10.54 10.99
CA ASN A 251 -17.14 -11.76 11.68
C ASN A 251 -15.65 -12.06 11.46
N LEU A 252 -15.17 -11.92 10.22
CA LEU A 252 -13.76 -12.12 9.88
C LEU A 252 -12.84 -11.08 10.53
N MET A 253 -13.25 -9.79 10.58
CA MET A 253 -12.44 -8.77 11.25
C MET A 253 -12.36 -9.05 12.75
N GLU A 254 -13.47 -9.43 13.39
CA GLU A 254 -13.51 -9.83 14.80
C GLU A 254 -12.64 -11.05 15.09
N GLU A 255 -12.69 -12.06 14.22
CA GLU A 255 -11.84 -13.27 14.30
C GLU A 255 -10.35 -12.89 14.34
N VAL A 256 -9.90 -12.03 13.42
CA VAL A 256 -8.50 -11.57 13.38
C VAL A 256 -8.13 -10.77 14.63
N ILE A 257 -9.03 -9.91 15.12
CA ILE A 257 -8.78 -9.09 16.31
C ILE A 257 -8.62 -9.96 17.56
N ASN A 258 -9.51 -10.93 17.73
CA ASN A 258 -9.54 -11.80 18.89
C ASN A 258 -8.38 -12.82 18.87
N THR A 259 -8.03 -13.34 17.69
CA THR A 259 -6.98 -14.37 17.54
C THR A 259 -5.57 -13.78 17.53
N LEU A 260 -5.40 -12.56 17.02
CA LEU A 260 -4.08 -11.94 16.79
C LEU A 260 -3.95 -10.56 17.47
N PRO A 261 -4.24 -10.43 18.77
CA PRO A 261 -4.20 -9.14 19.46
C PRO A 261 -2.80 -8.51 19.42
N GLY A 262 -2.73 -7.19 19.27
CA GLY A 262 -1.46 -6.43 19.25
C GLY A 262 -0.64 -6.51 17.96
N THR A 263 -1.08 -7.31 16.97
CA THR A 263 -0.43 -7.41 15.66
C THR A 263 -0.81 -6.25 14.72
N LYS A 264 -0.08 -6.09 13.61
CA LYS A 264 -0.49 -5.12 12.58
C LYS A 264 -1.85 -5.49 11.99
N ALA A 265 -2.10 -6.78 11.75
CA ALA A 265 -3.36 -7.31 11.24
C ALA A 265 -4.54 -6.86 12.11
N SER A 266 -4.54 -7.18 13.40
CA SER A 266 -5.62 -6.74 14.32
C SER A 266 -5.73 -5.22 14.38
N GLY A 267 -4.61 -4.50 14.38
CA GLY A 267 -4.62 -3.04 14.31
C GLY A 267 -5.29 -2.47 13.05
N TYR A 268 -5.13 -3.11 11.88
CA TYR A 268 -5.84 -2.72 10.65
C TYR A 268 -7.31 -3.12 10.69
N CYS A 269 -7.63 -4.32 11.20
CA CYS A 269 -8.99 -4.83 11.33
C CYS A 269 -9.83 -3.97 12.28
N ILE A 270 -9.31 -3.53 13.44
CA ILE A 270 -10.04 -2.63 14.37
C ILE A 270 -10.54 -1.38 13.65
N ARG A 271 -9.65 -0.70 12.91
CA ARG A 271 -9.99 0.55 12.21
C ARG A 271 -11.06 0.35 11.14
N ARG A 272 -11.08 -0.82 10.52
CA ARG A 272 -12.00 -1.13 9.43
C ARG A 272 -13.34 -1.67 9.94
N LEU A 273 -13.32 -2.40 11.05
CA LEU A 273 -14.50 -2.92 11.73
C LEU A 273 -15.39 -1.78 12.24
N GLU A 274 -14.79 -0.72 12.79
CA GLU A 274 -15.52 0.48 13.22
C GLU A 274 -16.34 1.07 12.07
N TYR A 275 -15.71 1.30 10.91
CA TYR A 275 -16.40 1.77 9.71
C TYR A 275 -17.51 0.81 9.26
N ALA A 276 -17.22 -0.50 9.22
CA ALA A 276 -18.19 -1.50 8.80
C ALA A 276 -19.38 -1.66 9.75
N ARG A 277 -19.30 -1.24 11.01
CA ARG A 277 -20.43 -1.23 11.95
C ARG A 277 -21.26 0.04 11.83
N THR A 278 -20.64 1.18 11.60
CA THR A 278 -21.33 2.48 11.57
C THR A 278 -21.78 2.93 10.19
N ALA A 279 -21.29 2.29 9.12
CA ALA A 279 -21.69 2.65 7.75
C ALA A 279 -23.21 2.41 7.56
N PRO A 280 -23.94 3.37 6.99
CA PRO A 280 -25.29 3.14 6.47
C PRO A 280 -25.33 1.98 5.46
N ASP A 281 -26.41 1.19 5.43
CA ASP A 281 -26.52 0.01 4.55
C ASP A 281 -26.37 0.35 3.06
N ASP A 282 -26.92 1.50 2.65
CA ASP A 282 -26.79 2.02 1.29
C ASP A 282 -25.35 2.35 0.90
N LYS A 283 -24.50 2.71 1.87
CA LYS A 283 -23.07 2.97 1.66
C LYS A 283 -22.20 1.72 1.71
N TRP A 284 -22.69 0.62 2.28
CA TRP A 284 -21.95 -0.66 2.29
C TRP A 284 -21.90 -1.28 0.89
N SER A 285 -23.03 -1.32 0.18
CA SER A 285 -23.09 -1.94 -1.15
C SER A 285 -22.34 -1.10 -2.20
N TYR A 286 -21.22 -1.60 -2.71
CA TYR A 286 -20.45 -0.92 -3.77
C TYR A 286 -21.10 -1.15 -5.15
N GLU A 287 -21.79 -2.28 -5.34
CA GLU A 287 -22.32 -2.72 -6.63
C GLU A 287 -23.50 -1.91 -7.14
N LEU A 288 -24.44 -1.45 -6.28
CA LEU A 288 -25.62 -0.73 -6.77
C LEU A 288 -25.23 0.57 -7.48
N GLU A 289 -24.20 1.25 -7.00
CA GLU A 289 -23.74 2.52 -7.56
C GLU A 289 -22.77 2.30 -8.73
N THR A 290 -21.80 1.38 -8.60
CA THR A 290 -20.86 1.13 -9.70
C THR A 290 -21.44 0.33 -10.87
N LYS A 291 -22.42 -0.55 -10.65
CA LYS A 291 -23.16 -1.22 -11.74
C LYS A 291 -23.97 -0.19 -12.52
N LYS A 292 -24.68 0.71 -11.85
CA LYS A 292 -25.39 1.84 -12.49
C LYS A 292 -24.43 2.70 -13.31
N ILE A 293 -23.29 3.10 -12.75
CA ILE A 293 -22.27 3.91 -13.44
C ILE A 293 -21.69 3.15 -14.66
N ARG A 294 -21.42 1.85 -14.55
CA ARG A 294 -20.90 1.03 -15.66
C ARG A 294 -21.93 0.83 -16.78
N GLU A 295 -23.18 0.57 -16.43
CA GLU A 295 -24.29 0.43 -17.39
C GLU A 295 -24.54 1.75 -18.12
N GLU A 296 -24.53 2.87 -17.39
CA GLU A 296 -24.67 4.21 -17.96
C GLU A 296 -23.49 4.58 -18.88
N SER A 297 -22.25 4.27 -18.46
CA SER A 297 -21.06 4.46 -19.29
C SER A 297 -21.11 3.64 -20.59
N LYS A 298 -21.54 2.37 -20.53
CA LYS A 298 -21.75 1.53 -21.72
C LYS A 298 -22.81 2.13 -22.65
N ARG A 299 -23.94 2.55 -22.09
CA ARG A 299 -25.04 3.20 -22.84
C ARG A 299 -24.55 4.46 -23.56
N LEU A 300 -23.76 5.31 -22.89
CA LEU A 300 -23.19 6.51 -23.49
C LEU A 300 -22.20 6.21 -24.63
N GLN A 301 -21.35 5.20 -24.47
CA GLN A 301 -20.44 4.77 -25.54
C GLN A 301 -21.19 4.23 -26.77
N GLU A 302 -22.26 3.46 -26.56
CA GLU A 302 -23.10 2.97 -27.66
C GLU A 302 -23.83 4.11 -28.40
N LEU A 303 -24.34 5.10 -27.65
CA LEU A 303 -24.94 6.30 -28.24
C LEU A 303 -23.95 7.09 -29.09
N GLN A 304 -22.72 7.25 -28.62
CA GLN A 304 -21.64 7.90 -29.38
C GLN A 304 -21.29 7.11 -30.66
N LYS A 305 -21.20 5.78 -30.58
CA LYS A 305 -21.00 4.91 -31.75
C LYS A 305 -22.14 5.05 -32.76
N LYS A 306 -23.40 5.07 -32.31
CA LYS A 306 -24.57 5.28 -33.19
C LYS A 306 -24.57 6.66 -33.85
N LYS A 307 -24.20 7.72 -33.13
CA LYS A 307 -24.06 9.08 -33.70
C LYS A 307 -22.99 9.15 -34.78
N ARG A 308 -21.85 8.46 -34.59
CA ARG A 308 -20.77 8.40 -35.60
C ARG A 308 -21.17 7.64 -36.88
N LYS A 309 -22.04 6.64 -36.79
CA LYS A 309 -22.54 5.89 -37.97
C LYS A 309 -23.58 6.65 -38.81
N ARG A 310 -24.16 7.73 -38.28
CA ARG A 310 -25.19 8.54 -38.96
C ARG A 310 -24.62 9.81 -39.62
N ARG A 311 -23.33 10.07 -39.44
CA ARG A 311 -22.57 11.13 -40.11
C ARG A 311 -21.74 10.49 -41.19
#